data_AF-A0A9D6EVF2-F1
#
_entry.id   AF-A0A9D6EVF2-F1
#
_cell.length_a   1.000
_cell.length_b   1.000
_cell.length_c   1.000
_cell.angle_alpha   90.00
_cell.angle_beta   90.00
_cell.angle_gamma   90.00
#
_symmetry.space_group_name_H-M   'P 1'
#
loop_
_entity.id
_entity.type
_entity.pdbx_description
1 polymer ?
#
loop_
_entity_poly.entity_id
_entity_poly.type
_entity_poly.pdbx_seq_one_letter_code
_entity_poly.pdbx_strand_id
1 'polypeptide(L)'
;MVQEASQKKKGIGCLRIVLIILATPILLFIVGFAFLAVKALLDSDEKFLRTYQPTAEIADLAEKNTLTDKGKAILYRADPQFVETQSFAKYCQVKKGGVEPLACIAPNPERGPFAGRQIFLLKIDDPEFADHKYAATAHEMLHDAYKRVRSAKKEQLNALLDQELSKHQDDPHLAVVIDILNQKKDKRSDGVHDELHSKFGVEYSDLSPELEEYYKQYFADRSKVVELFKNGGFNSRVRRMDEISYQLKTLAPQITTYEQAGDVANYNRLVGQYNS
;
A
#
# COMPACT_ATOMS: atom_id res chain seq x y z
N MET A 1 -32.34 -37.77 -60.30
CA MET A 1 -31.19 -38.43 -59.65
C MET A 1 -30.06 -37.41 -59.60
N VAL A 2 -30.01 -36.64 -58.50
CA VAL A 2 -29.10 -36.81 -57.34
C VAL A 2 -27.67 -36.41 -57.73
N GLN A 3 -27.33 -35.12 -57.56
CA GLN A 3 -26.58 -34.54 -56.42
C GLN A 3 -25.10 -34.94 -56.42
N GLU A 4 -24.21 -33.94 -56.56
CA GLU A 4 -23.16 -33.74 -55.55
C GLU A 4 -22.55 -32.34 -55.65
N ALA A 5 -22.75 -31.57 -54.59
CA ALA A 5 -22.14 -30.27 -54.37
C ALA A 5 -20.72 -30.49 -53.79
N SER A 6 -19.68 -30.07 -54.51
CA SER A 6 -18.33 -30.02 -53.92
C SER A 6 -18.13 -28.67 -53.25
N GLN A 7 -18.34 -28.68 -51.94
CA GLN A 7 -18.20 -27.57 -51.01
C GLN A 7 -16.73 -27.10 -50.95
N LYS A 8 -16.45 -25.88 -51.40
CA LYS A 8 -15.13 -25.24 -51.28
C LYS A 8 -14.88 -24.78 -49.84
N LYS A 9 -14.59 -25.70 -48.91
CA LYS A 9 -14.01 -25.39 -47.59
C LYS A 9 -12.48 -25.30 -47.71
N LYS A 10 -11.96 -24.16 -48.16
CA LYS A 10 -10.52 -23.87 -48.08
C LYS A 10 -10.33 -22.47 -47.51
N GLY A 11 -9.67 -22.37 -46.36
CA GLY A 11 -9.14 -21.08 -45.91
C GLY A 11 -8.85 -20.92 -44.43
N ILE A 12 -9.43 -21.70 -43.52
CA ILE A 12 -9.34 -21.39 -42.08
C ILE A 12 -8.28 -22.23 -41.36
N GLY A 13 -8.05 -23.49 -41.76
CA GLY A 13 -7.12 -24.40 -41.07
C GLY A 13 -5.64 -24.08 -41.29
N CYS A 14 -5.23 -23.78 -42.53
CA CYS A 14 -3.82 -23.55 -42.86
C CYS A 14 -3.30 -22.23 -42.27
N LEU A 15 -4.12 -21.17 -42.30
CA LEU A 15 -3.78 -19.87 -41.71
C LEU A 15 -3.62 -19.96 -40.19
N ARG A 16 -4.48 -20.73 -39.50
CA ARG A 16 -4.37 -20.98 -38.05
C ARG A 16 -3.11 -21.74 -37.68
N ILE A 17 -2.73 -22.77 -38.45
CA ILE A 17 -1.51 -23.55 -38.20
C ILE A 17 -0.26 -22.68 -38.39
N VAL A 18 -0.20 -21.86 -39.43
CA VAL A 18 0.91 -20.94 -39.68
C VAL A 18 1.01 -19.86 -38.60
N LEU A 19 -0.12 -19.30 -38.16
CA LEU A 19 -0.16 -18.32 -37.06
C LEU A 19 0.30 -18.93 -35.74
N ILE A 20 -0.07 -20.19 -35.44
CA ILE A 20 0.38 -20.89 -34.23
C ILE A 20 1.89 -21.12 -34.28
N ILE A 21 2.44 -21.59 -35.41
CA ILE A 21 3.88 -21.87 -35.59
C ILE A 21 4.73 -20.59 -35.48
N LEU A 22 4.20 -19.43 -35.92
CA LEU A 22 4.88 -18.15 -35.76
C LEU A 22 4.71 -17.56 -34.35
N ALA A 23 3.56 -17.76 -33.71
CA ALA A 23 3.27 -17.23 -32.38
C ALA A 23 3.98 -18.01 -31.25
N THR A 24 4.19 -19.33 -31.37
CA THR A 24 4.89 -20.13 -30.35
C THR A 24 6.34 -19.72 -30.09
N PRO A 25 7.23 -19.53 -31.08
CA PRO A 25 8.61 -19.09 -30.82
C PRO A 25 8.65 -17.67 -30.26
N ILE A 26 7.74 -16.78 -30.68
CA ILE A 26 7.60 -15.43 -30.12
C ILE A 26 7.15 -15.50 -28.65
N LEU A 27 6.15 -16.32 -28.33
CA LEU A 27 5.67 -16.52 -26.96
C LEU A 27 6.77 -17.14 -26.08
N LEU A 28 7.49 -18.15 -26.57
CA LEU A 28 8.62 -18.76 -25.87
C LEU A 28 9.75 -17.75 -25.63
N PHE A 29 10.02 -16.88 -26.60
CA PHE A 29 10.98 -15.80 -26.45
C PHE A 29 10.53 -14.77 -25.40
N ILE A 30 9.26 -14.35 -25.41
CA ILE A 30 8.71 -13.42 -24.42
C ILE A 30 8.75 -14.03 -23.01
N VAL A 31 8.33 -15.29 -22.86
CA VAL A 31 8.34 -16.00 -21.57
C VAL A 31 9.78 -16.20 -21.09
N GLY A 32 10.70 -16.61 -21.98
CA GLY A 32 12.12 -16.77 -21.66
C GLY A 32 12.79 -15.45 -21.26
N PHE A 33 12.48 -14.36 -21.97
CA PHE A 33 12.97 -13.03 -21.63
C PHE A 33 12.41 -12.53 -20.29
N ALA A 34 11.12 -12.73 -20.02
CA ALA A 34 10.51 -12.40 -18.73
C ALA A 34 11.15 -13.21 -17.59
N PHE A 35 11.41 -14.49 -17.80
CA PHE A 35 12.09 -15.36 -16.84
C PHE A 35 13.52 -14.87 -16.55
N LEU A 36 14.30 -14.55 -17.58
CA LEU A 36 15.67 -14.03 -17.41
C LEU A 36 15.68 -12.67 -16.69
N ALA A 37 14.73 -11.77 -16.99
CA ALA A 37 14.62 -10.48 -16.32
C ALA A 37 14.24 -10.61 -14.84
N VAL A 38 13.34 -11.54 -14.49
CA VAL A 38 12.97 -11.83 -13.09
C VAL A 38 14.15 -12.46 -12.36
N LYS A 39 14.84 -13.43 -12.98
CA LYS A 39 16.03 -14.06 -12.40
C LYS A 39 17.14 -13.05 -12.14
N ALA A 40 17.42 -12.16 -13.09
CA ALA A 40 18.43 -11.11 -12.90
C ALA A 40 18.11 -10.14 -11.75
N LEU A 41 16.82 -9.85 -11.51
CA LEU A 41 16.39 -9.03 -10.37
C LEU A 41 16.56 -9.78 -9.03
N LEU A 42 16.14 -11.05 -8.98
CA LEU A 42 16.31 -11.89 -7.79
C LEU A 42 17.80 -12.11 -7.47
N ASP A 43 18.62 -12.37 -8.49
CA ASP A 43 20.08 -12.52 -8.34
C ASP A 43 20.71 -11.20 -7.84
N SER A 44 20.16 -10.04 -8.21
CA SER A 44 20.58 -8.71 -7.71
C SER A 44 20.19 -8.49 -6.24
N ASP A 45 18.99 -8.89 -5.84
CA ASP A 45 18.53 -8.83 -4.46
C ASP A 45 19.31 -9.78 -3.55
N GLU A 46 19.49 -11.02 -3.96
CA GLU A 46 20.31 -11.99 -3.24
C GLU A 46 21.75 -11.50 -3.08
N LYS A 47 22.37 -11.02 -4.17
CA LYS A 47 23.73 -10.47 -4.12
C LYS A 47 23.82 -9.28 -3.17
N PHE A 48 22.86 -8.37 -3.20
CA PHE A 48 22.82 -7.24 -2.30
C PHE A 48 22.70 -7.69 -0.84
N LEU A 49 21.75 -8.57 -0.53
CA LEU A 49 21.52 -9.09 0.82
C LEU A 49 22.74 -9.83 1.40
N ARG A 50 23.53 -10.51 0.56
CA ARG A 50 24.78 -11.16 0.99
C ARG A 50 25.86 -10.16 1.41
N THR A 51 25.83 -8.94 0.88
CA THR A 51 26.84 -7.90 1.12
C THR A 51 26.40 -6.85 2.13
N TYR A 52 25.09 -6.67 2.31
CA TYR A 52 24.52 -5.70 3.23
C TYR A 52 24.50 -6.27 4.66
N GLN A 53 24.88 -5.45 5.63
CA GLN A 53 24.88 -5.81 7.05
C GLN A 53 23.92 -4.86 7.77
N PRO A 54 22.65 -5.25 8.01
CA PRO A 54 21.72 -4.43 8.78
C PRO A 54 22.19 -4.32 10.23
N THR A 55 21.88 -3.20 10.89
CA THR A 55 21.97 -3.15 12.35
C THR A 55 20.93 -4.10 12.96
N ALA A 56 21.12 -4.50 14.22
CA ALA A 56 20.16 -5.36 14.91
C ALA A 56 18.73 -4.77 14.91
N GLU A 57 18.61 -3.45 15.05
CA GLU A 57 17.33 -2.75 15.03
C GLU A 57 16.64 -2.83 13.65
N ILE A 58 17.39 -2.67 12.55
CA ILE A 58 16.84 -2.78 11.20
C ILE A 58 16.52 -4.23 10.82
N ALA A 59 17.31 -5.19 11.30
CA ALA A 59 17.01 -6.61 11.13
C ALA A 59 15.70 -7.00 11.85
N ASP A 60 15.50 -6.51 13.09
CA ASP A 60 14.27 -6.75 13.84
C ASP A 60 13.02 -6.21 13.12
N LEU A 61 13.10 -5.02 12.50
CA LEU A 61 12.01 -4.50 11.67
C LEU A 61 11.62 -5.46 10.53
N ALA A 62 12.61 -6.06 9.89
CA ALA A 62 12.37 -7.00 8.79
C ALA A 62 11.80 -8.34 9.29
N GLU A 63 12.32 -8.85 10.40
CA GLU A 63 11.91 -10.13 10.98
C GLU A 63 10.48 -10.06 11.55
N LYS A 64 10.16 -9.03 12.32
CA LYS A 64 8.83 -8.85 12.91
C LYS A 64 7.74 -8.64 11.86
N ASN A 65 8.05 -7.89 10.80
CA ASN A 65 7.14 -7.75 9.65
C ASN A 65 7.11 -8.98 8.74
N THR A 66 7.83 -10.05 9.06
CA THR A 66 7.91 -11.29 8.27
C THR A 66 8.35 -11.04 6.82
N LEU A 67 9.24 -10.07 6.59
CA LEU A 67 9.65 -9.69 5.25
C LEU A 67 10.28 -10.86 4.50
N THR A 68 9.86 -11.09 3.27
CA THR A 68 10.57 -11.97 2.33
C THR A 68 11.93 -11.37 1.98
N ASP A 69 12.78 -12.13 1.30
CA ASP A 69 14.05 -11.59 0.79
C ASP A 69 13.84 -10.38 -0.12
N LYS A 70 12.78 -10.38 -0.93
CA LYS A 70 12.42 -9.20 -1.74
C LYS A 70 12.00 -8.02 -0.88
N GLY A 71 11.21 -8.23 0.17
CA GLY A 71 10.85 -7.17 1.14
C GLY A 71 12.08 -6.60 1.85
N LYS A 72 12.96 -7.48 2.36
CA LYS A 72 14.24 -7.11 2.99
C LYS A 72 15.11 -6.29 2.05
N ALA A 73 15.24 -6.74 0.81
CA ALA A 73 16.06 -6.12 -0.21
C ALA A 73 15.56 -4.70 -0.58
N ILE A 74 14.25 -4.45 -0.50
CA ILE A 74 13.67 -3.12 -0.67
C ILE A 74 13.94 -2.26 0.56
N LEU A 75 13.59 -2.76 1.75
CA LEU A 75 13.78 -2.04 3.02
C LEU A 75 15.25 -1.61 3.19
N TYR A 76 16.19 -2.54 3.08
CA TYR A 76 17.60 -2.29 3.33
C TYR A 76 18.24 -1.33 2.32
N ARG A 77 17.74 -1.29 1.08
CA ARG A 77 18.18 -0.28 0.08
C ARG A 77 17.63 1.10 0.36
N ALA A 78 16.50 1.19 1.06
CA ALA A 78 15.95 2.45 1.52
C ALA A 78 16.65 2.98 2.79
N ASP A 79 17.63 2.22 3.30
CA ASP A 79 18.53 2.59 4.39
C ASP A 79 17.80 3.26 5.56
N PRO A 80 16.88 2.52 6.23
CA PRO A 80 16.00 3.06 7.26
C PRO A 80 16.81 3.58 8.45
N GLN A 81 16.36 4.70 9.00
CA GLN A 81 17.01 5.35 10.13
C GLN A 81 15.98 5.86 11.14
N PHE A 82 16.19 5.53 12.41
CA PHE A 82 15.46 6.17 13.52
C PHE A 82 16.01 7.57 13.77
N VAL A 83 15.10 8.53 13.90
CA VAL A 83 15.44 9.93 14.11
C VAL A 83 14.58 10.53 15.21
N GLU A 84 15.20 11.40 16.00
CA GLU A 84 14.51 12.15 17.04
C GLU A 84 13.53 13.17 16.43
N THR A 85 12.53 13.59 17.19
CA THR A 85 11.43 14.46 16.75
C THR A 85 11.86 15.70 15.96
N GLN A 86 12.93 16.38 16.39
CA GLN A 86 13.41 17.59 15.72
C GLN A 86 13.98 17.28 14.33
N SER A 87 14.76 16.20 14.21
CA SER A 87 15.30 15.74 12.94
C SER A 87 14.21 15.21 12.02
N PHE A 88 13.25 14.46 12.57
CA PHE A 88 12.09 13.98 11.82
C PHE A 88 11.29 15.13 11.21
N ALA A 89 10.95 16.15 12.00
CA ALA A 89 10.23 17.34 11.53
C ALA A 89 10.98 18.07 10.40
N LYS A 90 12.32 18.11 10.48
CA LYS A 90 13.19 18.70 9.46
C LYS A 90 13.23 17.87 8.18
N TYR A 91 13.45 16.55 8.27
CA TYR A 91 13.63 15.67 7.11
C TYR A 91 12.32 15.40 6.39
N CYS A 92 11.28 15.05 7.13
CA CYS A 92 9.98 14.68 6.58
C CYS A 92 9.13 15.89 6.20
N GLN A 93 9.60 17.11 6.50
CA GLN A 93 8.87 18.37 6.27
C GLN A 93 7.40 18.23 6.65
N VAL A 94 7.13 17.67 7.83
CA VAL A 94 5.78 17.26 8.26
C VAL A 94 4.86 18.47 8.19
N LYS A 95 4.15 18.63 7.08
CA LYS A 95 3.08 19.61 6.94
C LYS A 95 1.89 19.06 7.69
N LYS A 96 1.11 19.94 8.33
CA LYS A 96 -0.17 19.56 8.94
C LYS A 96 -1.00 18.77 7.91
N GLY A 97 -1.49 17.59 8.30
CA GLY A 97 -2.32 16.73 7.44
C GLY A 97 -1.55 15.74 6.55
N GLY A 98 -0.43 15.17 7.02
CA GLY A 98 0.16 13.99 6.40
C GLY A 98 -0.70 12.74 6.61
N VAL A 99 -0.55 11.73 5.74
CA VAL A 99 -1.32 10.48 5.81
C VAL A 99 -0.69 9.48 6.79
N GLU A 100 0.64 9.43 6.87
CA GLU A 100 1.41 8.64 7.82
C GLU A 100 2.38 9.59 8.56
N PRO A 101 2.15 9.93 9.84
CA PRO A 101 2.93 10.95 10.54
C PRO A 101 4.16 10.38 11.26
N LEU A 102 4.35 9.05 11.31
CA LEU A 102 5.42 8.42 12.10
C LEU A 102 6.60 7.95 11.27
N ALA A 103 6.47 7.94 9.96
CA ALA A 103 7.55 7.64 9.04
C ALA A 103 7.45 8.49 7.77
N CYS A 104 8.55 8.57 7.04
CA CYS A 104 8.52 9.12 5.69
C CYS A 104 9.69 8.63 4.84
N ILE A 105 9.51 8.64 3.53
CA ILE A 105 10.63 8.60 2.58
C ILE A 105 11.04 10.03 2.23
N ALA A 106 12.28 10.44 2.53
CA ALA A 106 12.78 11.77 2.20
C ALA A 106 14.25 11.77 1.77
N PRO A 107 14.72 12.78 1.00
CA PRO A 107 16.15 12.99 0.81
C PRO A 107 16.84 13.24 2.15
N ASN A 108 18.03 12.68 2.34
CA ASN A 108 18.83 13.00 3.52
C ASN A 108 19.67 14.27 3.26
N PRO A 109 19.37 15.39 3.92
CA PRO A 109 20.09 16.65 3.68
C PRO A 109 21.57 16.57 4.09
N GLU A 110 21.96 15.61 4.93
CA GLU A 110 23.33 15.43 5.42
C GLU A 110 24.19 14.63 4.44
N ARG A 111 23.58 13.89 3.52
CA ARG A 111 24.29 13.08 2.50
C ARG A 111 24.49 13.82 1.17
N GLY A 112 24.11 15.10 1.12
CA GLY A 112 24.24 15.95 -0.06
C GLY A 112 23.16 15.70 -1.12
N PRO A 113 23.13 16.52 -2.18
CA PRO A 113 22.02 16.57 -3.14
C PRO A 113 21.93 15.37 -4.09
N PHE A 114 22.97 14.53 -4.15
CA PHE A 114 23.02 13.33 -4.99
C PHE A 114 22.65 12.06 -4.23
N ALA A 115 22.41 12.16 -2.92
CA ALA A 115 21.95 11.03 -2.14
C ALA A 115 20.51 10.65 -2.55
N GLY A 116 20.25 9.34 -2.57
CA GLY A 116 18.90 8.82 -2.73
C GLY A 116 18.00 9.22 -1.56
N ARG A 117 16.70 8.93 -1.70
CA ARG A 117 15.76 9.05 -0.58
C ARG A 117 15.95 7.88 0.39
N GLN A 118 15.69 8.13 1.66
CA GLN A 118 15.77 7.16 2.74
C GLN A 118 14.45 7.10 3.51
N ILE A 119 14.22 5.98 4.19
CA ILE A 119 13.14 5.85 5.17
C ILE A 119 13.63 6.45 6.49
N PHE A 120 12.89 7.43 7.00
CA PHE A 120 13.06 7.97 8.35
C PHE A 120 11.90 7.51 9.22
N LEU A 121 12.23 6.95 10.38
CA LEU A 121 11.27 6.50 11.38
C LEU A 121 11.36 7.43 12.59
N LEU A 122 10.24 7.97 13.03
CA LEU A 122 10.20 8.75 14.26
C LEU A 122 10.51 7.82 15.43
N LYS A 123 11.51 8.17 16.24
CA LYS A 123 11.78 7.46 17.48
C LYS A 123 10.76 7.88 18.54
N ILE A 124 10.09 6.90 19.14
CA ILE A 124 9.14 7.09 20.24
C ILE A 124 9.57 6.19 21.39
N ASP A 125 9.98 6.80 22.51
CA ASP A 125 10.47 6.09 23.70
C ASP A 125 9.34 5.66 24.66
N ASP A 126 8.09 5.86 24.27
CA ASP A 126 6.91 5.46 25.04
C ASP A 126 6.52 4.01 24.72
N PRO A 127 6.52 3.10 25.72
CA PRO A 127 6.20 1.70 25.51
C PRO A 127 4.77 1.45 25.00
N GLU A 128 3.82 2.37 25.21
CA GLU A 128 2.46 2.24 24.65
C GLU A 128 2.44 2.31 23.12
N PHE A 129 3.50 2.84 22.52
CA PHE A 129 3.64 2.99 21.09
C PHE A 129 4.78 2.14 20.53
N ALA A 130 5.47 1.31 21.31
CA ALA A 130 6.72 0.65 20.89
C ALA A 130 6.64 -0.09 19.54
N ASP A 131 5.47 -0.63 19.20
CA ASP A 131 5.25 -1.42 17.99
C ASP A 131 4.89 -0.58 16.74
N HIS A 132 4.66 0.74 16.87
CA HIS A 132 4.33 1.64 15.75
C HIS A 132 5.37 1.56 14.62
N LYS A 133 6.65 1.42 14.99
CA LYS A 133 7.79 1.36 14.08
C LYS A 133 7.67 0.23 13.07
N TYR A 134 7.05 -0.90 13.44
CA TYR A 134 6.96 -2.05 12.56
C TYR A 134 6.00 -1.78 11.40
N ALA A 135 4.77 -1.36 11.71
CA ALA A 135 3.77 -1.06 10.70
C ALA A 135 4.19 0.12 9.82
N ALA A 136 4.74 1.19 10.42
CA ALA A 136 5.24 2.34 9.66
C ALA A 136 6.39 1.96 8.73
N THR A 137 7.31 1.08 9.16
CA THR A 137 8.38 0.57 8.29
C THR A 137 7.84 -0.22 7.12
N ALA A 138 6.87 -1.11 7.36
CA ALA A 138 6.26 -1.89 6.29
C ALA A 138 5.54 -0.99 5.28
N HIS A 139 4.84 0.04 5.76
CA HIS A 139 4.15 1.04 4.95
C HIS A 139 5.11 1.78 4.03
N GLU A 140 6.19 2.35 4.57
CA GLU A 140 7.17 3.07 3.76
C GLU A 140 7.92 2.13 2.79
N MET A 141 8.25 0.90 3.21
CA MET A 141 8.84 -0.09 2.31
C MET A 141 7.93 -0.39 1.12
N LEU A 142 6.61 -0.46 1.34
CA LEU A 142 5.63 -0.70 0.29
C LEU A 142 5.53 0.46 -0.71
N HIS A 143 5.78 1.71 -0.33
CA HIS A 143 5.88 2.82 -1.28
C HIS A 143 7.05 2.62 -2.26
N ASP A 144 8.21 2.23 -1.75
CA ASP A 144 9.36 1.89 -2.60
C ASP A 144 9.11 0.64 -3.43
N ALA A 145 8.35 -0.32 -2.90
CA ALA A 145 7.91 -1.50 -3.64
C ALA A 145 6.99 -1.14 -4.80
N TYR A 146 6.00 -0.26 -4.58
CA TYR A 146 5.07 0.21 -5.59
C TYR A 146 5.80 0.96 -6.72
N LYS A 147 6.77 1.81 -6.40
CA LYS A 147 7.61 2.50 -7.40
C LYS A 147 8.35 1.55 -8.33
N ARG A 148 8.73 0.37 -7.83
CA ARG A 148 9.43 -0.69 -8.59
C ARG A 148 8.49 -1.53 -9.48
N VAL A 149 7.17 -1.41 -9.33
CA VAL A 149 6.21 -2.09 -10.21
C VAL A 149 6.27 -1.48 -11.60
N ARG A 150 6.53 -2.32 -12.61
CA ARG A 150 6.58 -1.92 -14.03
C ARG A 150 5.22 -1.40 -14.48
N SER A 151 5.20 -0.41 -15.37
CA SER A 151 3.98 0.29 -15.84
C SER A 151 2.82 -0.64 -16.20
N ALA A 152 3.04 -1.65 -17.05
CA ALA A 152 1.98 -2.58 -17.47
C ALA A 152 1.38 -3.41 -16.31
N LYS A 153 2.19 -3.78 -15.31
CA LYS A 153 1.70 -4.46 -14.10
C LYS A 153 1.07 -3.49 -13.10
N LYS A 154 1.50 -2.23 -13.11
CA LYS A 154 0.99 -1.19 -12.23
C LYS A 154 -0.47 -0.86 -12.55
N GLU A 155 -0.86 -0.83 -13.83
CA GLU A 155 -2.28 -0.64 -14.20
C GLU A 155 -3.18 -1.76 -13.66
N GLN A 156 -2.74 -3.01 -13.76
CA GLN A 156 -3.49 -4.16 -13.22
C GLN A 156 -3.59 -4.09 -11.69
N LEU A 157 -2.48 -3.76 -11.02
CA LEU A 157 -2.47 -3.55 -9.57
C LEU A 157 -3.43 -2.42 -9.17
N ASN A 158 -3.42 -1.30 -9.87
CA ASN A 158 -4.29 -0.17 -9.57
C ASN A 158 -5.77 -0.54 -9.69
N ALA A 159 -6.14 -1.34 -10.70
CA ALA A 159 -7.50 -1.84 -10.81
C ALA A 159 -7.91 -2.74 -9.62
N LEU A 160 -6.99 -3.57 -9.10
CA LEU A 160 -7.25 -4.35 -7.88
C LEU A 160 -7.40 -3.45 -6.66
N LEU A 161 -6.59 -2.39 -6.54
CA LEU A 161 -6.69 -1.41 -5.45
C LEU A 161 -8.00 -0.63 -5.49
N ASP A 162 -8.49 -0.26 -6.68
CA ASP A 162 -9.78 0.42 -6.85
C ASP A 162 -10.96 -0.50 -6.49
N GLN A 163 -10.88 -1.78 -6.87
CA GLN A 163 -11.88 -2.79 -6.50
C GLN A 163 -11.90 -3.02 -4.99
N GLU A 164 -10.73 -3.08 -4.35
CA GLU A 164 -10.63 -3.24 -2.91
C GLU A 164 -11.14 -1.98 -2.19
N LEU A 165 -10.77 -0.79 -2.65
CA LEU A 165 -11.31 0.46 -2.13
C LEU A 165 -12.85 0.49 -2.19
N SER A 166 -13.45 -0.03 -3.25
CA SER A 166 -14.92 -0.08 -3.39
C SER A 166 -15.59 -0.93 -2.29
N LYS A 167 -14.90 -1.94 -1.73
CA LYS A 167 -15.40 -2.72 -0.59
C LYS A 167 -15.36 -1.94 0.72
N HIS A 168 -14.42 -0.99 0.83
CA HIS A 168 -14.20 -0.15 2.01
C HIS A 168 -14.69 1.30 1.79
N GLN A 169 -15.64 1.50 0.87
CA GLN A 169 -16.13 2.84 0.48
C GLN A 169 -16.75 3.61 1.65
N ASP A 170 -17.25 2.88 2.66
CA ASP A 170 -17.88 3.44 3.85
C ASP A 170 -16.89 3.58 5.03
N ASP A 171 -15.59 3.24 4.85
CA ASP A 171 -14.56 3.44 5.87
C ASP A 171 -14.21 4.93 5.97
N PRO A 172 -14.53 5.61 7.09
CA PRO A 172 -14.23 7.03 7.27
C PRO A 172 -12.72 7.32 7.25
N HIS A 173 -11.89 6.37 7.66
CA HIS A 173 -10.43 6.53 7.64
C HIS A 173 -9.94 6.65 6.19
N LEU A 174 -10.37 5.77 5.28
CA LEU A 174 -10.01 5.89 3.86
C LEU A 174 -10.55 7.16 3.22
N ALA A 175 -11.76 7.57 3.59
CA ALA A 175 -12.32 8.83 3.10
C ALA A 175 -11.46 10.04 3.47
N VAL A 176 -10.98 10.11 4.72
CA VAL A 176 -10.06 11.16 5.19
C VAL A 176 -8.73 11.11 4.44
N VAL A 177 -8.15 9.92 4.27
CA VAL A 177 -6.90 9.72 3.54
C VAL A 177 -7.01 10.22 2.10
N ILE A 178 -8.07 9.83 1.40
CA ILE A 178 -8.32 10.22 0.00
C ILE A 178 -8.54 11.74 -0.11
N ASP A 179 -9.28 12.34 0.82
CA ASP A 179 -9.50 13.79 0.86
C ASP A 179 -8.17 14.56 1.03
N ILE A 180 -7.33 14.14 1.99
CA ILE A 180 -6.00 14.70 2.20
C ILE A 180 -5.16 14.63 0.91
N LEU A 181 -5.15 13.48 0.24
CA LEU A 181 -4.38 13.30 -0.99
C LEU A 181 -4.91 14.12 -2.15
N ASN A 182 -6.22 14.25 -2.30
CA ASN A 182 -6.86 15.06 -3.34
C ASN A 182 -6.61 16.56 -3.16
N GLN A 183 -6.41 17.03 -1.92
CA GLN A 183 -6.09 18.42 -1.61
C GLN A 183 -4.63 18.80 -1.90
N LYS A 184 -3.71 17.81 -2.02
CA LYS A 184 -2.31 18.08 -2.34
C LYS A 184 -2.17 18.57 -3.78
N LYS A 185 -1.75 19.82 -3.95
CA LYS A 185 -1.53 20.47 -5.26
C LYS A 185 -0.36 19.90 -6.06
N ASP A 186 0.56 19.20 -5.39
CA ASP A 186 1.74 18.64 -6.04
C ASP A 186 1.42 17.24 -6.58
N LYS A 187 1.02 17.16 -7.85
CA LYS A 187 0.73 15.90 -8.56
C LYS A 187 1.98 15.00 -8.78
N ARG A 188 3.10 15.28 -8.10
CA ARG A 188 4.42 14.69 -8.36
C ARG A 188 4.86 13.61 -7.36
N SER A 189 4.15 13.38 -6.26
CA SER A 189 4.43 12.22 -5.41
C SER A 189 3.26 11.25 -5.52
N ASP A 190 3.53 10.02 -5.95
CA ASP A 190 3.02 8.83 -5.27
C ASP A 190 1.51 8.94 -4.94
N GLY A 191 0.67 8.76 -5.98
CA GLY A 191 -0.77 9.08 -5.96
C GLY A 191 -1.61 8.20 -5.02
N VAL A 192 -2.95 8.39 -5.07
CA VAL A 192 -3.92 7.61 -4.27
C VAL A 192 -3.64 6.10 -4.30
N HIS A 193 -3.30 5.54 -5.46
CA HIS A 193 -2.94 4.12 -5.57
C HIS A 193 -1.66 3.72 -4.82
N ASP A 194 -0.65 4.58 -4.73
CA ASP A 194 0.56 4.29 -3.96
C ASP A 194 0.24 4.19 -2.46
N GLU A 195 -0.59 5.12 -1.97
CA GLU A 195 -1.08 5.08 -0.59
C GLU A 195 -1.97 3.87 -0.32
N LEU A 196 -2.96 3.60 -1.19
CA LEU A 196 -3.82 2.43 -1.06
C LEU A 196 -2.99 1.14 -1.05
N HIS A 197 -1.95 1.06 -1.89
CA HIS A 197 -1.04 -0.08 -1.91
C HIS A 197 -0.34 -0.27 -0.57
N SER A 198 0.16 0.78 0.07
CA SER A 198 0.83 0.66 1.36
C SER A 198 -0.17 0.37 2.49
N LYS A 199 -1.32 1.07 2.52
CA LYS A 199 -2.37 0.88 3.54
C LYS A 199 -3.02 -0.50 3.48
N PHE A 200 -3.41 -0.99 2.31
CA PHE A 200 -3.98 -2.34 2.20
C PHE A 200 -2.97 -3.41 2.60
N GLY A 201 -1.69 -3.21 2.30
CA GLY A 201 -0.63 -4.13 2.71
C GLY A 201 -0.50 -4.27 4.23
N VAL A 202 -0.77 -3.21 4.99
CA VAL A 202 -0.44 -3.13 6.43
C VAL A 202 -1.66 -3.09 7.35
N GLU A 203 -2.77 -2.48 6.97
CA GLU A 203 -3.82 -2.10 7.93
C GLU A 203 -5.06 -3.00 7.90
N TYR A 204 -5.38 -3.58 6.75
CA TYR A 204 -6.65 -4.28 6.50
C TYR A 204 -6.41 -5.79 6.47
N SER A 205 -7.22 -6.57 7.20
CA SER A 205 -7.07 -8.04 7.25
C SER A 205 -7.80 -8.79 6.14
N ASP A 206 -8.94 -8.28 5.65
CA ASP A 206 -9.78 -8.97 4.67
C ASP A 206 -9.63 -8.36 3.28
N LEU A 207 -8.50 -8.67 2.61
CA LEU A 207 -8.30 -8.28 1.21
C LEU A 207 -8.88 -9.34 0.26
N SER A 208 -9.08 -8.94 -1.00
CA SER A 208 -9.28 -9.90 -2.10
C SER A 208 -8.14 -10.94 -2.16
N PRO A 209 -8.44 -12.20 -2.54
CA PRO A 209 -7.41 -13.22 -2.75
C PRO A 209 -6.30 -12.80 -3.71
N GLU A 210 -6.63 -12.00 -4.72
CA GLU A 210 -5.69 -11.47 -5.71
C GLU A 210 -4.68 -10.50 -5.08
N LEU A 211 -5.13 -9.61 -4.18
CA LEU A 211 -4.24 -8.72 -3.44
C LEU A 211 -3.41 -9.48 -2.40
N GLU A 212 -3.98 -10.46 -1.71
CA GLU A 212 -3.22 -11.32 -0.80
C GLU A 212 -2.09 -12.04 -1.53
N GLU A 213 -2.37 -12.61 -2.71
CA GLU A 213 -1.36 -13.25 -3.54
C GLU A 213 -0.29 -12.27 -3.99
N TYR A 214 -0.68 -11.03 -4.34
CA TYR A 214 0.27 -9.98 -4.69
C TYR A 214 1.20 -9.64 -3.51
N TYR A 215 0.71 -9.54 -2.27
CA TYR A 215 1.52 -9.16 -1.11
C TYR A 215 2.46 -10.27 -0.61
N LYS A 216 2.24 -11.53 -0.97
CA LYS A 216 3.17 -12.65 -0.64
C LYS A 216 4.59 -12.45 -1.15
N GLN A 217 4.77 -11.59 -2.15
CA GLN A 217 6.11 -11.26 -2.63
C GLN A 217 6.91 -10.41 -1.63
N TYR A 218 6.26 -9.74 -0.68
CA TYR A 218 6.89 -8.84 0.31
C TYR A 218 6.81 -9.39 1.74
N PHE A 219 5.74 -10.12 2.07
CA PHE A 219 5.50 -10.67 3.40
C PHE A 219 5.33 -12.19 3.32
N ALA A 220 6.04 -12.91 4.18
CA ALA A 220 5.82 -14.35 4.36
C ALA A 220 4.49 -14.62 5.10
N ASP A 221 4.11 -13.73 6.02
CA ASP A 221 2.82 -13.75 6.71
C ASP A 221 2.31 -12.32 6.92
N ARG A 222 1.51 -11.83 5.97
CA ARG A 222 0.93 -10.48 6.04
C ARG A 222 0.02 -10.30 7.25
N SER A 223 -0.60 -11.36 7.78
CA SER A 223 -1.47 -11.26 8.95
C SER A 223 -0.72 -10.77 10.19
N LYS A 224 0.59 -11.09 10.30
CA LYS A 224 1.46 -10.58 11.36
C LYS A 224 1.73 -9.09 11.23
N VAL A 225 1.84 -8.58 10.02
CA VAL A 225 1.98 -7.13 9.76
C VAL A 225 0.72 -6.38 10.19
N VAL A 226 -0.45 -6.93 9.85
CA VAL A 226 -1.75 -6.38 10.27
C VAL A 226 -1.93 -6.44 11.79
N GLU A 227 -1.47 -7.52 12.43
CA GLU A 227 -1.46 -7.63 13.89
C GLU A 227 -0.57 -6.55 14.54
N LEU A 228 0.63 -6.31 14.00
CA LEU A 228 1.51 -5.24 14.46
C LEU A 228 0.89 -3.86 14.30
N PHE A 229 0.19 -3.61 13.18
CA PHE A 229 -0.56 -2.36 12.99
C PHE A 229 -1.65 -2.18 14.06
N LYS A 230 -2.42 -3.23 14.35
CA LYS A 230 -3.50 -3.20 15.36
C LYS A 230 -2.95 -2.97 16.77
N ASN A 231 -1.81 -3.58 17.10
CA ASN A 231 -1.18 -3.51 18.41
C ASN A 231 -0.30 -2.27 18.62
N GLY A 232 0.11 -1.58 17.55
CA GLY A 232 1.02 -0.43 17.58
C GLY A 232 0.51 0.83 18.29
N GLY A 233 -0.74 0.83 18.77
CA GLY A 233 -1.30 1.85 19.66
C GLY A 233 -1.59 3.21 19.02
N PHE A 234 -0.75 3.70 18.11
CA PHE A 234 -0.94 5.00 17.46
C PHE A 234 -1.98 4.94 16.34
N ASN A 235 -1.82 4.01 15.40
CA ASN A 235 -2.67 3.93 14.22
C ASN A 235 -4.11 3.54 14.54
N SER A 236 -4.32 2.68 15.55
CA SER A 236 -5.65 2.36 16.05
C SER A 236 -6.36 3.58 16.65
N ARG A 237 -5.60 4.47 17.32
CA ARG A 237 -6.14 5.74 17.84
C ARG A 237 -6.45 6.73 16.71
N VAL A 238 -5.61 6.82 15.68
CA VAL A 238 -5.89 7.66 14.50
C VAL A 238 -7.19 7.22 13.82
N ARG A 239 -7.36 5.91 13.57
CA ARG A 239 -8.62 5.36 13.03
C ARG A 239 -9.82 5.72 13.89
N ARG A 240 -9.69 5.60 15.22
CA ARG A 240 -10.76 5.98 16.15
C ARG A 240 -11.09 7.47 16.10
N MET A 241 -10.08 8.33 15.95
CA MET A 241 -10.28 9.78 15.79
C MET A 241 -11.02 10.11 14.49
N ASP A 242 -10.71 9.43 13.39
CA ASP A 242 -11.40 9.62 12.11
C ASP A 242 -12.86 9.15 12.18
N GLU A 243 -13.11 8.01 12.82
CA GLU A 243 -14.45 7.48 13.06
C GLU A 243 -15.29 8.46 13.91
N ILE A 244 -14.75 8.95 15.03
CA ILE A 244 -15.42 9.93 15.88
C ILE A 244 -15.67 11.23 15.11
N SER A 245 -14.69 11.70 14.33
CA SER A 245 -14.84 12.91 13.52
C SER A 245 -15.93 12.78 12.47
N TYR A 246 -16.06 11.60 11.86
CA TYR A 246 -17.14 11.28 10.92
C TYR A 246 -18.51 11.22 11.60
N GLN A 247 -18.60 10.58 12.77
CA GLN A 247 -19.82 10.55 13.57
C GLN A 247 -20.26 11.98 13.94
N LEU A 248 -19.34 12.85 14.38
CA LEU A 248 -19.64 14.24 14.70
C LEU A 248 -20.16 15.04 13.49
N LYS A 249 -19.55 14.86 12.30
CA LYS A 249 -20.02 15.49 11.06
C LYS A 249 -21.44 15.09 10.69
N THR A 250 -21.80 13.83 10.94
CA THR A 250 -23.15 13.30 10.67
C THR A 250 -24.16 13.74 11.74
N LEU A 251 -23.72 13.85 12.99
CA LEU A 251 -24.57 14.12 14.15
C LEU A 251 -24.95 15.59 14.29
N ALA A 252 -23.99 16.51 14.14
CA ALA A 252 -24.21 17.94 14.39
C ALA A 252 -25.35 18.55 13.56
N PRO A 253 -25.52 18.22 12.26
CA PRO A 253 -26.65 18.70 11.47
C PRO A 253 -27.99 18.13 11.93
N GLN A 254 -28.03 16.88 12.42
CA GLN A 254 -29.25 16.26 12.92
C GLN A 254 -29.70 16.92 14.23
N ILE A 255 -28.77 17.17 15.15
CA ILE A 255 -29.03 17.91 16.38
C ILE A 255 -29.60 19.29 16.06
N THR A 256 -28.93 20.05 15.17
CA THR A 256 -29.39 21.38 14.75
C THR A 256 -30.80 21.34 14.16
N THR A 257 -31.10 20.30 13.37
CA THR A 257 -32.41 20.11 12.75
C THR A 257 -33.50 19.85 13.80
N TYR A 258 -33.24 18.96 14.76
CA TYR A 258 -34.21 18.65 15.82
C TYR A 258 -34.42 19.85 16.76
N GLU A 259 -33.37 20.61 17.08
CA GLU A 259 -33.48 21.83 17.87
C GLU A 259 -34.34 22.89 17.15
N GLN A 260 -34.11 23.12 15.86
CA GLN A 260 -34.90 24.08 15.07
C GLN A 260 -36.36 23.67 14.90
N ALA A 261 -36.63 22.36 14.82
CA ALA A 261 -37.98 21.82 14.73
C ALA A 261 -38.71 21.74 16.08
N GLY A 262 -38.02 21.97 17.21
CA GLY A 262 -38.55 21.74 18.54
C GLY A 262 -38.83 20.26 18.83
N ASP A 263 -38.18 19.34 18.12
CA ASP A 263 -38.36 17.89 18.23
C ASP A 263 -37.53 17.30 19.37
N VAL A 264 -37.98 17.57 20.59
CA VAL A 264 -37.31 17.15 21.84
C VAL A 264 -37.20 15.62 21.94
N ALA A 265 -38.16 14.88 21.38
CA ALA A 265 -38.18 13.42 21.43
C ALA A 265 -37.04 12.82 20.60
N ASN A 266 -36.85 13.28 19.36
CA ASN A 266 -35.76 12.81 18.52
C ASN A 266 -34.40 13.33 18.99
N TYR A 267 -34.32 14.56 19.50
CA TYR A 267 -33.11 15.08 20.14
C TYR A 267 -32.65 14.17 21.29
N ASN A 268 -33.52 13.88 22.26
CA ASN A 268 -33.17 13.06 23.43
C ASN A 268 -32.81 11.62 23.04
N ARG A 269 -33.50 11.04 22.06
CA ARG A 269 -33.18 9.71 21.53
C ARG A 269 -31.79 9.67 20.90
N LEU A 270 -31.47 10.66 20.07
CA LEU A 270 -30.19 10.76 19.38
C LEU A 270 -29.05 10.97 20.40
N VAL A 271 -29.18 11.92 21.33
CA VAL A 271 -28.17 12.16 22.39
C VAL A 271 -28.00 10.93 23.29
N GLY A 272 -29.09 10.24 23.62
CA GLY A 272 -29.06 9.03 24.46
C GLY A 272 -28.29 7.86 23.85
N GLN A 273 -28.29 7.71 22.52
CA GLN A 273 -27.54 6.65 21.83
C GLN A 273 -26.02 6.77 21.97
N TYR A 274 -25.50 7.95 22.33
CA TYR A 274 -24.06 8.22 22.40
C TYR A 274 -23.54 8.54 23.82
N ASN A 275 -24.43 8.62 24.81
CA ASN A 275 -24.09 8.78 26.23
C ASN A 275 -24.07 7.44 27.01
N SER A 276 -24.18 6.31 26.30
CA SER A 276 -24.12 4.94 26.86
C SER A 276 -22.81 4.26 26.50
#